data_AF-A0A2E2AWH1-F1
#
_entry.id   AF-A0A2E2AWH1-F1
#
_cell.length_a   1.000
_cell.length_b   1.000
_cell.length_c   1.000
_cell.angle_alpha   90.00
_cell.angle_beta   90.00
_cell.angle_gamma   90.00
#
_symmetry.space_group_name_H-M   'P 1'
#
loop_
_entity.id
_entity.type
_entity.pdbx_description
1 polymer ?
#
loop_
_entity_poly.entity_id
_entity_poly.type
_entity_poly.pdbx_seq_one_letter_code
_entity_poly.pdbx_strand_id
1 'polypeptide(L)'
;MYTIMRLYSHFSKLITIIIATTKHRIVQFIEAEGISKQQFYANTGLKRGLLDADKLEGAISDTHLAKIIATYPELDPLWLLTGKGDMKKKVFEIDLVAEPKADYGKCGHCADKQRIIELQQEVIDNLKRRIDELESGGKKTG
;
A
#
# COMPACT_ATOMS: atom_id res chain seq x y z
N MET A 1 44.30 21.52 18.30
CA MET A 1 43.42 20.45 18.81
C MET A 1 42.00 20.51 18.25
N TYR A 2 41.31 21.66 18.26
CA TYR A 2 39.92 21.76 17.76
C TYR A 2 39.71 21.40 16.28
N THR A 3 40.67 21.64 15.40
CA THR A 3 40.58 21.31 13.96
C THR A 3 40.60 19.81 13.67
N ILE A 4 41.40 19.04 14.42
CA ILE A 4 41.47 17.57 14.27
C ILE A 4 40.18 16.92 14.77
N MET A 5 39.59 17.41 15.88
CA MET A 5 38.27 16.95 16.36
C MET A 5 37.14 17.27 15.37
N ARG A 6 37.18 18.43 14.69
CA ARG A 6 36.19 18.80 13.68
C ARG A 6 36.27 17.93 12.43
N LEU A 7 37.50 17.62 12.00
CA LEU A 7 37.74 16.65 10.92
C LEU A 7 37.29 15.25 11.32
N TYR A 8 37.52 14.81 12.56
CA TYR A 8 37.03 13.52 13.05
C TYR A 8 35.49 13.46 13.10
N SER A 9 34.81 14.53 13.52
CA SER A 9 33.35 14.61 13.47
C SER A 9 32.81 14.57 12.03
N HIS A 10 33.48 15.26 11.11
CA HIS A 10 33.07 15.29 9.71
C HIS A 10 33.40 13.97 8.99
N PHE A 11 34.55 13.35 9.27
CA PHE A 11 34.95 12.04 8.76
C PHE A 11 34.10 10.91 9.36
N SER A 12 33.74 11.00 10.65
CA SER A 12 32.79 10.07 11.28
C SER A 12 31.44 10.15 10.60
N LYS A 13 30.92 11.36 10.33
CA LYS A 13 29.69 11.55 9.52
C LYS A 13 29.82 10.98 8.11
N LEU A 14 30.98 11.09 7.47
CA LEU A 14 31.24 10.55 6.13
C LEU A 14 31.37 9.01 6.11
N ILE A 15 31.94 8.40 7.15
CA ILE A 15 32.07 6.93 7.26
C ILE A 15 30.71 6.29 7.54
N THR A 16 29.84 6.93 8.35
CA THR A 16 28.48 6.44 8.61
C THR A 16 27.60 6.36 7.34
N ILE A 17 27.90 7.16 6.31
CA ILE A 17 27.15 7.17 5.04
C ILE A 17 27.37 5.87 4.23
N ILE A 18 28.49 5.16 4.43
CA ILE A 18 28.88 4.05 3.53
C ILE A 18 28.27 2.70 3.97
N ILE A 19 27.90 2.53 5.25
CA ILE A 19 27.19 1.32 5.75
C ILE A 19 26.16 1.73 6.83
N ALA A 20 25.13 2.50 6.45
CA ALA A 20 24.03 2.78 7.36
C ALA A 20 23.05 1.60 7.39
N THR A 21 22.94 0.91 8.53
CA THR A 21 21.86 -0.06 8.76
C THR A 21 20.50 0.63 8.92
N THR A 22 19.41 -0.14 8.91
CA THR A 22 18.07 0.39 9.21
C THR A 22 18.03 1.12 10.55
N LYS A 23 18.77 0.65 11.57
CA LYS A 23 18.82 1.32 12.88
C LYS A 23 19.56 2.65 12.84
N HIS A 24 20.62 2.79 12.05
CA HIS A 24 21.27 4.08 11.82
C HIS A 24 20.29 5.09 11.21
N ARG A 25 19.50 4.66 10.23
CA ARG A 25 18.48 5.52 9.61
C ARG A 25 17.34 5.88 10.57
N ILE A 26 16.97 4.98 11.49
CA ILE A 26 16.02 5.32 12.56
C ILE A 26 16.60 6.42 13.46
N VAL A 27 17.86 6.30 13.88
CA VAL A 27 18.52 7.35 14.69
C VAL A 27 18.56 8.67 13.93
N GLN A 28 18.93 8.65 12.65
CA GLN A 28 18.94 9.83 11.79
C GLN A 28 17.55 10.49 11.68
N PHE A 29 16.49 9.69 11.54
CA PHE A 29 15.12 10.18 11.52
C PHE A 29 14.73 10.84 12.85
N ILE A 30 15.00 10.17 13.98
CA ILE A 30 14.67 10.69 15.32
C ILE A 30 15.38 12.03 15.57
N GLU A 31 16.64 12.15 15.17
CA GLU A 31 17.41 13.39 15.26
C GLU A 31 16.84 14.50 14.37
N ALA A 32 16.40 14.16 13.15
CA ALA A 32 15.77 15.11 12.23
C ALA A 32 14.41 15.63 12.76
N GLU A 33 13.63 14.78 13.43
CA GLU A 33 12.37 15.17 14.08
C GLU A 33 12.56 15.93 15.40
N GLY A 34 13.78 16.00 15.93
CA GLY A 34 14.04 16.60 17.24
C GLY A 34 13.43 15.81 18.42
N ILE A 35 13.18 14.51 18.22
CA ILE A 35 12.60 13.62 19.23
C ILE A 35 13.75 12.96 20.02
N SER A 36 13.60 12.79 21.33
CA SER A 36 14.57 12.01 22.12
C SER A 36 14.39 10.50 21.91
N LYS A 37 15.46 9.70 22.04
CA LYS A 37 15.34 8.22 22.01
C LYS A 37 14.31 7.69 23.02
N GLN A 38 14.19 8.32 24.19
CA GLN A 38 13.22 7.94 25.22
C GLN A 38 11.78 8.15 24.75
N GLN A 39 11.47 9.31 24.17
CA GLN A 39 10.16 9.60 23.58
C GLN A 39 9.87 8.65 22.42
N PHE A 40 10.85 8.38 21.56
CA PHE A 40 10.68 7.41 20.47
C PHE A 40 10.28 6.02 20.99
N TYR A 41 10.95 5.51 22.03
CA TYR A 41 10.60 4.22 22.63
C TYR A 41 9.20 4.24 23.26
N ALA A 42 8.81 5.36 23.88
CA ALA A 42 7.47 5.52 24.44
C ALA A 42 6.38 5.52 23.35
N ASN A 43 6.58 6.28 22.27
CA ASN A 43 5.63 6.40 21.17
C ASN A 43 5.44 5.07 20.42
N THR A 44 6.54 4.36 20.17
CA THR A 44 6.53 3.11 19.38
C THR A 44 6.25 1.85 20.23
N GLY A 45 6.28 1.97 21.56
CA GLY A 45 6.17 0.83 22.47
C GLY A 45 7.31 -0.19 22.34
N LEU A 46 8.49 0.25 21.88
CA LEU A 46 9.66 -0.60 21.69
C LEU A 46 10.53 -0.69 22.96
N LYS A 47 11.25 -1.80 23.11
CA LYS A 47 12.16 -1.99 24.24
C LYS A 47 13.29 -0.96 24.21
N ARG A 48 13.58 -0.39 25.38
CA ARG A 48 14.73 0.50 25.57
C ARG A 48 16.02 -0.21 25.15
N GLY A 49 16.89 0.55 24.50
CA GLY A 49 18.19 0.09 24.08
C GLY A 49 18.26 -0.59 22.71
N LEU A 50 17.16 -0.62 21.95
CA LEU A 50 17.16 -1.11 20.57
C LEU A 50 18.10 -0.30 19.65
N LEU A 51 18.24 1.00 19.93
CA LEU A 51 19.04 1.99 19.19
C LEU A 51 20.29 2.44 19.97
N ASP A 52 20.80 1.59 20.86
CA ASP A 52 22.10 1.84 21.50
C ASP A 52 23.24 1.69 20.47
N ALA A 53 24.32 2.44 20.66
CA ALA A 53 25.42 2.53 19.70
C ALA A 53 26.03 1.17 19.35
N ASP A 54 26.16 0.28 20.34
CA ASP A 54 26.65 -1.09 20.21
C ASP A 54 25.70 -2.02 19.43
N LYS A 55 24.43 -1.62 19.26
CA LYS A 55 23.39 -2.45 18.61
C LYS A 55 22.95 -1.94 17.24
N LEU A 56 23.51 -0.82 16.78
CA LEU A 56 23.14 -0.22 15.50
C LEU A 56 23.46 -1.13 14.31
N GLU A 57 24.53 -1.92 14.38
CA GLU A 57 24.88 -2.88 13.31
C GLU A 57 23.94 -4.10 13.24
N GLY A 58 23.16 -4.34 14.30
CA GLY A 58 22.28 -5.51 14.37
C GLY A 58 21.02 -5.37 13.52
N ALA A 59 20.49 -6.51 13.08
CA ALA A 59 19.18 -6.58 12.41
C ALA A 59 18.05 -6.02 13.29
N ILE A 60 16.98 -5.57 12.63
CA ILE A 60 15.72 -5.20 13.24
C ILE A 60 14.65 -6.18 12.76
N SER A 61 13.75 -6.61 13.64
CA SER A 61 12.63 -7.46 13.23
C SER A 61 11.62 -6.67 12.41
N ASP A 62 10.97 -7.36 11.49
CA ASP A 62 9.81 -6.89 10.73
C ASP A 62 8.70 -6.32 11.63
N THR A 63 8.43 -6.99 12.76
CA THR A 63 7.45 -6.56 13.77
C THR A 63 7.80 -5.20 14.39
N HIS A 64 9.08 -4.94 14.67
CA HIS A 64 9.50 -3.63 15.16
C HIS A 64 9.41 -2.57 14.06
N LEU A 65 9.80 -2.92 12.83
CA LEU A 65 9.71 -2.02 11.68
C LEU A 65 8.26 -1.59 11.42
N ALA A 66 7.32 -2.54 11.44
CA ALA A 66 5.89 -2.28 11.27
C ALA A 66 5.35 -1.31 12.32
N LYS A 67 5.74 -1.48 13.60
CA LYS A 67 5.36 -0.55 14.68
C LYS A 67 5.88 0.86 14.41
N ILE A 68 7.12 0.99 13.94
CA ILE A 68 7.73 2.30 13.63
C ILE A 68 6.95 2.97 12.50
N ILE A 69 6.71 2.27 11.40
CA ILE A 69 5.98 2.82 10.24
C ILE A 69 4.53 3.18 10.61
N ALA A 70 3.88 2.40 11.46
CA ALA A 70 2.54 2.71 11.96
C ALA A 70 2.50 3.93 12.88
N THR A 71 3.58 4.17 13.64
CA THR A 71 3.69 5.32 14.55
C THR A 71 4.06 6.61 13.80
N TYR A 72 4.90 6.49 12.77
CA TYR A 72 5.42 7.59 11.95
C TYR A 72 5.02 7.37 10.48
N PRO A 73 3.74 7.60 10.11
CA PRO A 73 3.25 7.33 8.76
C PRO A 73 3.91 8.19 7.67
N GLU A 74 4.48 9.33 8.04
CA GLU A 74 5.26 10.23 7.18
C GLU A 74 6.64 9.66 6.81
N LEU A 75 7.18 8.72 7.57
CA LEU A 75 8.46 8.07 7.28
C LEU A 75 8.33 7.18 6.04
N ASP A 76 9.24 7.33 5.08
CA ASP A 76 9.28 6.49 3.88
C ASP A 76 9.94 5.13 4.19
N PRO A 77 9.22 4.00 4.08
CA PRO A 77 9.78 2.67 4.28
C PRO A 77 10.91 2.33 3.29
N LEU A 78 10.85 2.86 2.06
CA LEU A 78 11.86 2.60 1.04
C LEU A 78 13.19 3.22 1.45
N TRP A 79 13.16 4.49 1.87
CA TRP A 79 14.34 5.17 2.41
C TRP A 79 14.84 4.47 3.67
N LEU A 80 13.94 4.09 4.57
CA LEU A 80 14.28 3.40 5.82
C LEU A 80 14.99 2.06 5.60
N LEU A 81 14.66 1.32 4.54
CA LEU A 81 15.26 0.02 4.24
C LEU A 81 16.50 0.12 3.35
N THR A 82 16.48 1.02 2.38
CA THR A 82 17.50 1.05 1.30
C THR A 82 18.47 2.23 1.41
N GLY A 83 18.11 3.26 2.18
CA GLY A 83 18.79 4.55 2.21
C GLY A 83 18.62 5.39 0.94
N LYS A 84 17.80 4.94 -0.02
CA LYS A 84 17.55 5.64 -1.28
C LYS A 84 16.24 6.42 -1.20
N GLY A 85 16.22 7.61 -1.81
CA GLY A 85 15.04 8.48 -1.83
C GLY A 85 15.01 9.47 -0.66
N ASP A 86 13.84 10.03 -0.41
CA ASP A 86 13.62 11.01 0.65
C ASP A 86 13.20 10.33 1.95
N MET A 87 13.65 10.86 3.08
CA MET A 87 13.32 10.30 4.41
C MET A 87 11.82 10.34 4.70
N LYS A 88 11.15 11.42 4.31
CA LYS A 88 9.71 11.57 4.47
C LYS A 88 9.02 11.40 3.12
N LYS A 89 7.85 10.77 3.16
CA LYS A 89 6.94 10.73 2.01
C LYS A 89 6.64 12.16 1.62
N LYS A 90 6.91 12.49 0.35
CA LYS A 90 6.35 13.70 -0.23
C LYS A 90 4.84 13.54 -0.23
N VAL A 91 4.16 14.42 0.47
CA VAL A 91 2.75 14.68 0.19
C VAL A 91 2.76 15.31 -1.19
N PHE A 92 2.72 14.48 -2.23
CA PHE A 92 2.13 14.93 -3.47
C PHE A 92 0.69 15.20 -3.04
N GLU A 93 0.30 16.47 -2.98
CA GLU A 93 -1.11 16.80 -3.10
C GLU A 93 -1.59 15.94 -4.26
N ILE A 94 -2.51 15.02 -3.96
CA ILE A 94 -3.06 14.15 -4.99
C ILE A 94 -3.80 15.14 -5.89
N ASP A 95 -3.13 15.64 -6.92
CA ASP A 95 -3.78 15.97 -8.15
C ASP A 95 -4.47 14.68 -8.52
N LEU A 96 -5.75 14.58 -8.11
CA LEU A 96 -6.65 13.54 -8.55
C LEU A 96 -6.64 13.70 -10.07
N VAL A 97 -5.75 12.96 -10.73
CA VAL A 97 -5.71 12.92 -12.18
C VAL A 97 -7.05 12.33 -12.53
N ALA A 98 -7.97 13.20 -12.96
CA ALA A 98 -9.27 12.77 -13.41
C ALA A 98 -8.98 11.75 -14.51
N GLU A 99 -9.20 10.47 -14.20
CA GLU A 99 -9.05 9.43 -15.19
C GLU A 99 -9.95 9.85 -16.36
N PRO A 100 -9.42 9.96 -17.58
CA PRO A 100 -10.28 10.16 -18.72
C PRO A 100 -11.29 9.03 -18.66
N LYS A 101 -12.59 9.35 -18.63
CA LYS A 101 -13.68 8.37 -18.53
C LYS A 101 -13.40 7.25 -19.53
N ALA A 102 -12.82 6.17 -19.03
CA ALA A 102 -12.49 5.06 -19.88
C ALA A 102 -13.83 4.40 -20.21
N ASP A 103 -14.12 4.29 -21.50
CA ASP A 103 -15.29 3.61 -22.05
C ASP A 103 -15.12 2.09 -21.88
N TYR A 104 -14.97 1.66 -20.62
CA TYR A 104 -15.03 0.27 -20.21
C TYR A 104 -16.49 -0.18 -20.35
N GLY A 105 -16.87 -0.45 -21.60
CA GLY A 105 -18.23 -0.78 -22.01
C GLY A 105 -18.33 -1.20 -23.47
N LYS A 106 -17.34 -0.87 -24.30
CA LYS A 106 -17.30 -1.29 -25.69
C LYS A 106 -16.71 -2.69 -25.85
N CYS A 107 -17.41 -3.70 -25.33
CA CYS A 107 -17.13 -5.07 -25.75
C CYS A 107 -17.51 -5.21 -27.23
N GLY A 108 -16.52 -5.50 -28.08
CA GLY A 108 -16.70 -5.76 -29.52
C GLY A 108 -17.54 -7.01 -29.84
N HIS A 109 -18.08 -7.69 -28.82
CA HIS A 109 -19.00 -8.83 -28.93
C HIS A 109 -20.38 -8.54 -28.29
N CYS A 110 -20.79 -7.27 -28.22
CA CYS A 110 -22.14 -6.88 -27.77
C CYS A 110 -23.25 -7.10 -28.81
N ALA A 111 -22.92 -7.45 -30.05
CA ALA A 111 -23.95 -7.74 -31.07
C ALA A 111 -24.70 -9.05 -30.78
N ASP A 112 -24.08 -10.00 -30.07
CA ASP A 112 -24.68 -11.31 -29.81
C ASP A 112 -25.74 -11.29 -28.71
N LYS A 113 -25.62 -10.39 -27.72
CA LYS A 113 -26.60 -10.32 -26.62
C LYS A 113 -28.00 -9.96 -27.14
N GLN A 114 -28.09 -9.05 -28.10
CA GLN A 114 -29.38 -8.63 -28.67
C GLN A 114 -30.04 -9.79 -29.43
N ARG A 115 -29.24 -10.54 -30.22
CA ARG A 115 -29.71 -11.73 -30.94
C ARG A 115 -30.13 -12.86 -30.00
N ILE A 116 -29.39 -13.06 -28.91
CA ILE A 116 -29.74 -14.06 -27.88
C ILE A 116 -31.06 -13.67 -27.19
N ILE A 117 -31.26 -12.38 -26.87
CA ILE A 117 -32.50 -11.90 -26.26
C ILE A 117 -33.70 -12.15 -27.19
N GLU A 118 -33.56 -11.86 -28.49
CA GLU A 118 -34.63 -12.10 -29.48
C GLU A 118 -34.98 -13.58 -29.59
N LEU A 119 -33.98 -14.45 -29.71
CA LEU A 119 -34.19 -15.90 -29.78
C LEU A 119 -34.79 -16.45 -28.47
N GLN A 120 -34.38 -15.94 -27.31
CA GLN A 120 -34.94 -16.32 -26.02
C GLN A 120 -36.41 -15.91 -25.92
N GLN A 121 -36.77 -14.72 -26.40
CA GLN A 121 -38.15 -14.23 -26.36
C GLN A 121 -39.09 -15.07 -27.24
N GLU A 122 -38.64 -15.44 -28.44
CA GLU A 122 -39.42 -16.31 -29.34
C GLU A 122 -39.67 -17.70 -28.74
N VAL A 123 -38.65 -18.29 -28.10
CA VAL A 123 -38.78 -19.58 -27.41
C VAL A 123 -39.76 -19.47 -26.24
N ILE A 124 -39.68 -18.40 -25.44
CA ILE A 124 -40.62 -18.16 -24.33
C ILE A 124 -42.06 -18.08 -24.82
N ASP A 125 -42.31 -17.37 -25.91
CA ASP A 125 -43.67 -17.19 -26.43
C ASP A 125 -44.24 -18.50 -27.02
N ASN A 126 -43.40 -19.30 -27.68
CA ASN A 126 -43.79 -20.65 -28.12
C ASN A 126 -44.11 -21.57 -26.94
N LEU A 127 -43.30 -21.53 -25.88
CA LEU A 127 -43.54 -22.35 -24.69
C LEU A 127 -44.84 -21.95 -23.99
N LYS A 128 -45.12 -20.65 -23.86
CA LYS A 128 -46.39 -20.14 -23.30
C LYS A 128 -47.60 -20.66 -24.06
N ARG A 129 -47.61 -20.55 -25.39
CA ARG A 129 -48.72 -21.05 -26.22
C ARG A 129 -48.98 -22.54 -26.02
N ARG A 130 -47.92 -23.35 -25.97
CA ARG A 130 -48.05 -24.80 -25.72
C ARG A 130 -48.57 -25.13 -24.32
N ILE A 131 -48.18 -24.34 -23.32
CA ILE A 131 -48.73 -24.49 -21.96
C ILE A 131 -50.23 -24.19 -21.97
N ASP A 132 -50.65 -23.08 -22.59
CA ASP A 132 -52.07 -22.72 -22.70
C ASP A 132 -52.90 -23.80 -23.44
N GLU A 133 -52.35 -24.38 -24.52
CA GLU A 133 -52.95 -25.51 -25.25
C GLU A 133 -53.11 -26.77 -24.39
N LEU A 134 -52.10 -27.11 -23.59
CA LEU A 134 -52.14 -28.27 -22.69
C LEU A 134 -53.10 -28.05 -21.50
N GLU A 135 -53.12 -26.84 -20.93
CA GLU A 135 -54.03 -26.47 -19.84
C GLU A 135 -55.49 -26.42 -20.29
N SER A 136 -55.76 -25.97 -21.52
CA SER A 136 -57.12 -25.99 -22.09
C SER A 136 -57.59 -27.40 -22.49
N GLY A 137 -56.66 -28.29 -22.85
CA GLY A 137 -56.93 -29.72 -23.11
C GLY A 137 -57.23 -30.53 -21.85
N GLY A 138 -56.66 -30.16 -20.69
CA GLY A 138 -56.90 -30.81 -19.39
C GLY A 138 -58.31 -30.62 -18.81
N LYS A 139 -59.13 -29.73 -19.37
CA LYS A 139 -60.54 -29.52 -18.96
C LYS A 139 -61.54 -30.49 -19.61
N LYS A 140 -61.10 -31.44 -20.44
CA LYS A 140 -61.95 -32.44 -21.09
C LYS A 140 -61.63 -33.88 -20.69
N THR A 141 -61.44 -34.14 -19.40
CA THR A 141 -61.61 -35.50 -18.83
C THR A 141 -62.20 -35.35 -17.43
N GLY A 142 -63.51 -35.10 -17.40
CA GLY A 142 -64.41 -35.41 -16.28
C GLY A 142 -65.44 -36.39 -16.80
#